data_AF-A0A3N1MEM7-F1
#
_entry.id   AF-A0A3N1MEM7-F1
#
_cell.length_a   1.000
_cell.length_b   1.000
_cell.length_c   1.000
_cell.angle_alpha   90.00
_cell.angle_beta   90.00
_cell.angle_gamma   90.00
#
_symmetry.space_group_name_H-M   'P 1'
#
loop_
_entity.id
_entity.type
_entity.pdbx_description
1 polymer ?
#
loop_
_entity_poly.entity_id
_entity_poly.type
_entity_poly.pdbx_seq_one_letter_code
_entity_poly.pdbx_strand_id
1 'polypeptide(L)'
;MTGPTKRAGAPPTSEPRPGQKTTLSVRASPQLKAKILDAMKMSGRSLSEEAELRLDWSFAAEEEWGSAEIRRMAFILAGAFDQWGRAAAIMNGHPDWTPAQWVADPDCYGAASRAVVETLYSNLPTNDPDLRRQFLANLIVRIESIRQNEDGARHGTAGFIERIEPAKAPKVER
;
A
#
# COMPACT_ATOMS: atom_id res chain seq x y z
N MET A 1 6.98 57.41 -16.82
CA MET A 1 5.73 57.19 -16.06
C MET A 1 5.69 55.74 -15.61
N THR A 2 6.22 55.45 -14.42
CA THR A 2 6.20 54.13 -13.78
C THR A 2 4.90 54.00 -12.98
N GLY A 3 3.98 53.17 -13.47
CA GLY A 3 2.69 52.92 -12.81
C GLY A 3 2.87 52.20 -11.47
N PRO A 4 1.94 52.39 -10.52
CA PRO A 4 2.05 51.83 -9.18
C PRO A 4 2.04 50.29 -9.22
N THR A 5 3.08 49.67 -8.66
CA THR A 5 3.18 48.24 -8.43
C THR A 5 2.10 47.80 -7.45
N LYS A 6 1.15 47.00 -7.93
CA LYS A 6 0.07 46.40 -7.13
C LYS A 6 0.70 45.50 -6.06
N ARG A 7 0.61 45.92 -4.79
CA ARG A 7 1.07 45.13 -3.64
C ARG A 7 0.27 43.82 -3.59
N ALA A 8 0.97 42.69 -3.56
CA ALA A 8 0.36 41.40 -3.24
C ALA A 8 -0.24 41.52 -1.83
N GLY A 9 -1.54 41.23 -1.69
CA GLY A 9 -2.24 41.33 -0.41
C GLY A 9 -1.58 40.44 0.64
N ALA A 10 -1.42 40.98 1.85
CA ALA A 10 -0.93 40.22 3.00
C ALA A 10 -1.83 38.99 3.24
N PRO A 11 -1.28 37.84 3.65
CA PRO A 11 -2.08 36.66 3.96
C PRO A 11 -3.13 37.01 5.04
N PRO A 12 -4.36 36.49 4.92
CA PRO A 12 -5.40 36.70 5.94
C PRO A 12 -4.88 36.25 7.30
N THR A 13 -4.92 37.15 8.28
CA THR A 13 -4.39 36.90 9.63
C THR A 13 -5.32 36.04 10.49
N SER A 14 -6.57 35.83 10.07
CA SER A 14 -7.56 35.05 10.81
C SER A 14 -7.73 33.65 10.22
N GLU A 15 -7.71 32.65 11.09
CA GLU A 15 -8.03 31.27 10.73
C GLU A 15 -9.47 31.16 10.18
N PRO A 16 -9.71 30.35 9.12
CA PRO A 16 -11.06 30.09 8.63
C PRO A 16 -11.93 29.43 9.71
N ARG A 17 -13.20 29.81 9.79
CA ARG A 17 -14.15 29.13 10.69
C ARG A 17 -14.49 27.73 10.14
N PRO A 18 -14.87 26.75 11.00
CA PRO A 18 -15.34 25.45 10.52
C PRO A 18 -16.48 25.59 9.50
N GLY A 19 -16.36 24.93 8.36
CA GLY A 19 -17.33 25.00 7.24
C GLY A 19 -17.20 26.24 6.35
N GLN A 20 -16.32 27.19 6.66
CA GLN A 20 -16.05 28.35 5.80
C GLN A 20 -15.10 27.96 4.66
N LYS A 21 -15.58 28.03 3.42
CA LYS A 21 -14.72 27.89 2.24
C LYS A 21 -13.81 29.11 2.10
N THR A 22 -12.51 28.89 1.91
CA THR A 22 -11.53 29.93 1.60
C THR A 22 -11.03 29.79 0.17
N THR A 23 -10.67 30.90 -0.47
CA THR A 23 -10.16 30.87 -1.84
C THR A 23 -8.72 30.39 -1.85
N LEU A 24 -8.48 29.19 -2.40
CA LEU A 24 -7.15 28.68 -2.68
C LEU A 24 -6.76 29.01 -4.12
N SER A 25 -5.74 29.87 -4.30
CA SER A 25 -5.21 30.21 -5.62
C SER A 25 -3.98 29.36 -5.94
N VAL A 26 -4.13 28.38 -6.85
CA VAL A 26 -3.05 27.48 -7.27
C VAL A 26 -2.71 27.71 -8.74
N ARG A 27 -1.41 27.78 -9.05
CA ARG A 27 -0.92 27.73 -10.44
C ARG A 27 -0.79 26.26 -10.85
N ALA A 28 -1.49 25.86 -11.90
CA ALA A 28 -1.46 24.50 -12.44
C ALA A 28 -0.81 24.48 -13.84
N SER A 29 -0.14 23.38 -14.18
CA SER A 29 0.31 23.14 -15.55
C SER A 29 -0.90 22.99 -16.50
N PRO A 30 -0.76 23.29 -17.81
CA PRO A 30 -1.83 23.09 -18.78
C PRO A 30 -2.38 21.66 -18.78
N GLN A 31 -1.50 20.67 -18.62
CA GLN A 31 -1.86 19.26 -18.58
C GLN A 31 -2.69 18.92 -17.34
N LEU A 32 -2.32 19.44 -16.17
CA LEU A 32 -3.10 19.23 -14.95
C LEU A 32 -4.48 19.89 -15.06
N LYS A 33 -4.54 21.12 -15.57
CA LYS A 33 -5.82 21.82 -15.80
C LYS A 33 -6.73 21.03 -16.75
N ALA A 34 -6.19 20.49 -17.84
CA ALA A 34 -6.96 19.67 -18.78
C ALA A 34 -7.55 18.43 -18.08
N LYS A 35 -6.75 17.69 -17.31
CA LYS A 35 -7.20 16.52 -16.56
C LYS A 35 -8.35 16.84 -15.59
N ILE A 36 -8.28 17.97 -14.87
CA ILE A 36 -9.35 18.36 -13.95
C ILE A 36 -10.61 18.79 -14.71
N LEU A 37 -10.46 19.52 -15.83
CA LEU A 37 -11.60 19.92 -16.66
C LEU A 37 -12.33 18.72 -17.28
N ASP A 38 -11.60 17.68 -17.69
CA ASP A 38 -12.23 16.48 -18.22
C ASP A 38 -12.94 15.70 -17.10
N ALA A 39 -12.34 15.62 -15.91
CA ALA A 39 -12.99 15.05 -14.74
C ALA A 39 -14.27 15.79 -14.34
N MET A 40 -14.23 17.12 -14.37
CA MET A 40 -15.37 18.00 -14.11
C MET A 40 -16.54 17.71 -15.08
N LYS A 41 -16.26 17.56 -16.38
CA LYS A 41 -17.29 17.21 -17.38
C LYS A 41 -17.91 15.84 -17.10
N MET A 42 -17.11 14.87 -16.66
CA MET A 42 -17.59 13.53 -16.35
C MET A 42 -18.41 13.47 -15.05
N SER A 43 -18.03 14.25 -14.04
CA SER A 43 -18.68 14.23 -12.72
C SER A 43 -19.88 15.18 -12.60
N GLY A 44 -19.98 16.19 -13.47
CA GLY A 44 -20.99 17.24 -13.39
C GLY A 44 -20.77 18.25 -12.25
N ARG A 45 -19.63 18.20 -11.56
CA ARG A 45 -19.25 19.14 -10.50
C ARG A 45 -18.68 20.43 -11.06
N SER A 46 -18.58 21.47 -10.25
CA SER A 46 -17.80 22.65 -10.62
C SER A 46 -16.28 22.35 -10.58
N LEU A 47 -15.49 23.17 -11.26
CA LEU A 47 -14.03 23.05 -11.26
C LEU A 47 -13.44 23.10 -9.83
N SER A 48 -13.97 23.97 -8.98
CA SER A 48 -13.51 24.13 -7.60
C SER A 48 -13.85 22.92 -6.73
N GLU A 49 -15.06 22.37 -6.86
CA GLU A 49 -15.47 21.18 -6.10
C GLU A 49 -14.70 19.93 -6.53
N GLU A 50 -14.46 19.75 -7.83
CA GLU A 50 -13.65 18.63 -8.33
C GLU A 50 -12.18 18.77 -7.88
N ALA A 51 -11.65 19.99 -7.82
CA ALA A 51 -10.32 20.25 -7.27
C ALA A 51 -10.25 19.98 -5.75
N GLU A 52 -11.24 20.44 -4.98
CA GLU A 52 -11.37 20.21 -3.53
C GLU A 52 -11.43 18.70 -3.23
N LEU A 53 -12.31 17.95 -3.90
CA LEU A 53 -12.44 16.50 -3.72
C LEU A 53 -11.12 15.76 -3.98
N ARG A 54 -10.39 16.14 -5.03
CA ARG A 54 -9.12 15.50 -5.39
C ARG A 54 -8.02 15.82 -4.39
N LEU A 55 -8.00 17.03 -3.86
CA LEU A 55 -7.07 17.42 -2.80
C LEU A 55 -7.41 16.65 -1.51
N ASP A 56 -8.68 16.58 -1.13
CA ASP A 56 -9.13 15.81 0.03
C ASP A 56 -8.75 14.34 -0.09
N TRP A 57 -8.97 13.72 -1.25
CA TRP A 57 -8.54 12.34 -1.50
C TRP A 57 -7.03 12.17 -1.48
N SER A 58 -6.27 13.17 -1.93
CA SER A 58 -4.81 13.11 -1.85
C SER A 58 -4.32 13.16 -0.40
N PHE A 59 -4.90 14.04 0.43
CA PHE A 59 -4.55 14.13 1.85
C PHE A 59 -5.02 12.91 2.64
N ALA A 60 -6.24 12.42 2.40
CA ALA A 60 -6.73 11.19 3.02
C ALA A 60 -5.85 9.99 2.66
N ALA A 61 -5.38 9.90 1.41
CA ALA A 61 -4.42 8.89 1.01
C ALA A 61 -3.04 9.11 1.66
N GLU A 62 -2.57 10.34 1.85
CA GLU A 62 -1.32 10.56 2.58
C GLU A 62 -1.44 10.19 4.06
N GLU A 63 -2.58 10.44 4.69
CA GLU A 63 -2.86 10.07 6.09
C GLU A 63 -2.94 8.55 6.27
N GLU A 64 -3.59 7.83 5.34
CA GLU A 64 -3.67 6.36 5.37
C GLU A 64 -2.29 5.71 5.24
N TRP A 65 -1.44 6.24 4.37
CA TRP A 65 -0.11 5.67 4.07
C TRP A 65 1.02 6.24 4.94
N GLY A 66 0.74 7.24 5.77
CA GLY A 66 1.69 7.97 6.60
C GLY A 66 2.58 8.96 5.84
N SER A 67 2.99 8.64 4.60
CA SER A 67 3.66 9.57 3.70
C SER A 67 3.55 9.18 2.22
N ALA A 68 3.79 10.15 1.33
CA ALA A 68 3.83 9.93 -0.11
C ALA A 68 4.97 8.96 -0.52
N GLU A 69 6.10 8.97 0.19
CA GLU A 69 7.23 8.08 -0.02
C GLU A 69 6.88 6.63 0.30
N ILE A 70 6.20 6.39 1.43
CA ILE A 70 5.76 5.04 1.81
C ILE A 70 4.76 4.50 0.78
N ARG A 71 3.80 5.31 0.35
CA ARG A 71 2.86 4.95 -0.71
C ARG A 71 3.59 4.60 -2.01
N ARG A 72 4.57 5.41 -2.43
CA ARG A 72 5.37 5.14 -3.62
C ARG A 72 6.13 3.82 -3.49
N MET A 73 6.74 3.56 -2.34
CA MET A 73 7.42 2.30 -2.08
C MET A 73 6.46 1.11 -2.18
N ALA A 74 5.27 1.21 -1.56
CA ALA A 74 4.26 0.16 -1.64
C ALA A 74 3.85 -0.16 -3.09
N PHE A 75 3.68 0.84 -3.95
CA PHE A 75 3.41 0.62 -5.37
C PHE A 75 4.57 -0.06 -6.11
N ILE A 76 5.82 0.31 -5.80
CA ILE A 76 7.01 -0.34 -6.38
C ILE A 76 7.03 -1.82 -5.99
N LEU A 77 6.77 -2.14 -4.73
CA LEU A 77 6.74 -3.52 -4.24
C LEU A 77 5.59 -4.32 -4.85
N ALA A 78 4.38 -3.75 -4.91
CA ALA A 78 3.23 -4.40 -5.55
C ALA A 78 3.47 -4.65 -7.04
N GLY A 79 4.10 -3.70 -7.74
CA GLY A 79 4.49 -3.85 -9.14
C GLY A 79 5.51 -4.97 -9.35
N ALA A 80 6.54 -5.05 -8.49
CA ALA A 80 7.51 -6.14 -8.52
C ALA A 80 6.84 -7.50 -8.27
N PHE A 81 5.93 -7.57 -7.30
CA PHE A 81 5.16 -8.79 -7.00
C PHE A 81 4.35 -9.27 -8.21
N ASP A 82 3.55 -8.38 -8.83
CA ASP A 82 2.72 -8.72 -9.99
C ASP A 82 3.58 -9.11 -11.21
N GLN A 83 4.63 -8.33 -11.50
CA GLN A 83 5.49 -8.56 -12.66
C GLN A 83 6.17 -9.94 -12.59
N TRP A 84 6.75 -10.29 -11.44
CA TRP A 84 7.49 -11.54 -11.28
C TRP A 84 6.59 -12.75 -11.09
N GLY A 85 5.41 -12.57 -10.47
CA GLY A 85 4.39 -13.62 -10.41
C GLY A 85 3.88 -14.02 -11.79
N ARG A 86 3.57 -13.04 -12.64
CA ARG A 86 3.20 -13.29 -14.04
C ARG A 86 4.34 -13.92 -14.84
N ALA A 87 5.57 -13.44 -14.65
CA ALA A 87 6.73 -14.02 -15.33
C ALA A 87 6.91 -15.50 -14.96
N ALA A 88 6.77 -15.84 -13.68
CA ALA A 88 6.81 -17.23 -13.23
C ALA A 88 5.68 -18.08 -13.84
N ALA A 89 4.45 -17.56 -13.89
CA ALA A 89 3.34 -18.24 -14.54
C ALA A 89 3.62 -18.52 -16.04
N ILE A 90 4.17 -17.54 -16.76
CA ILE A 90 4.57 -17.71 -18.17
C ILE A 90 5.64 -18.81 -18.30
N MET A 91 6.68 -18.79 -17.45
CA MET A 91 7.75 -19.79 -17.48
C MET A 91 7.24 -21.21 -17.15
N ASN A 92 6.19 -21.32 -16.33
CA ASN A 92 5.53 -22.56 -15.98
C ASN A 92 4.48 -23.02 -17.02
N GLY A 93 4.39 -22.35 -18.18
CA GLY A 93 3.49 -22.75 -19.26
C GLY A 93 2.06 -22.23 -19.12
N HIS A 94 1.85 -21.19 -18.30
CA HIS A 94 0.55 -20.60 -18.03
C HIS A 94 0.48 -19.10 -18.40
N PRO A 95 0.66 -18.73 -19.68
CA PRO A 95 0.69 -17.33 -20.10
C PRO A 95 -0.66 -16.61 -19.93
N ASP A 96 -1.76 -17.36 -19.91
CA ASP A 96 -3.13 -16.81 -19.85
C ASP A 96 -3.67 -16.72 -18.41
N TRP A 97 -2.85 -17.06 -17.40
CA TRP A 97 -3.29 -16.98 -16.01
C TRP A 97 -3.49 -15.55 -15.54
N THR A 98 -4.66 -15.34 -14.93
CA THR A 98 -5.00 -14.10 -14.21
C THR A 98 -4.20 -14.00 -12.91
N PRO A 99 -4.12 -12.79 -12.30
CA PRO A 99 -3.51 -12.63 -10.99
C PRO A 99 -4.03 -13.59 -9.91
N ALA A 100 -5.34 -13.84 -9.87
CA ALA A 100 -5.91 -14.76 -8.89
C ALA A 100 -5.42 -16.20 -9.05
N GLN A 101 -5.14 -16.63 -10.29
CA GLN A 101 -4.68 -18.00 -10.56
C GLN A 101 -3.22 -18.19 -10.18
N TRP A 102 -2.32 -17.30 -10.62
CA TRP A 102 -0.90 -17.47 -10.28
C TRP A 102 -0.62 -17.16 -8.80
N VAL A 103 -1.39 -16.29 -8.15
CA VAL A 103 -1.24 -16.03 -6.70
C VAL A 103 -1.58 -17.28 -5.88
N ALA A 104 -2.48 -18.14 -6.38
CA ALA A 104 -2.83 -19.39 -5.71
C ALA A 104 -1.78 -20.51 -5.95
N ASP A 105 -0.88 -20.34 -6.91
CA ASP A 105 0.19 -21.28 -7.22
C ASP A 105 1.43 -21.01 -6.34
N PRO A 106 1.90 -22.00 -5.55
CA PRO A 106 3.01 -21.78 -4.61
C PRO A 106 4.33 -21.35 -5.27
N ASP A 107 4.62 -21.85 -6.47
CA ASP A 107 5.87 -21.54 -7.17
C ASP A 107 5.86 -20.10 -7.70
N CYS A 108 4.73 -19.69 -8.31
CA CYS A 108 4.55 -18.32 -8.77
C CYS A 108 4.53 -17.33 -7.61
N TYR A 109 3.82 -17.65 -6.52
CA TYR A 109 3.80 -16.82 -5.32
C TYR A 109 5.19 -16.69 -4.67
N GLY A 110 5.94 -17.79 -4.62
CA GLY A 110 7.31 -17.83 -4.10
C GLY A 110 8.25 -16.94 -4.91
N ALA A 111 8.17 -17.00 -6.24
CA ALA A 111 8.95 -16.14 -7.13
C ALA A 111 8.60 -14.65 -6.94
N ALA A 112 7.31 -14.32 -6.91
CA ALA A 112 6.83 -12.96 -6.67
C ALA A 112 7.30 -12.39 -5.31
N SER A 113 7.21 -13.21 -4.25
CA SER A 113 7.65 -12.83 -2.90
C SER A 113 9.15 -12.56 -2.84
N ARG A 114 9.96 -13.39 -3.51
CA ARG A 114 11.42 -13.17 -3.61
C ARG A 114 11.73 -11.83 -4.29
N ALA A 115 11.04 -11.51 -5.38
CA ALA A 115 11.23 -10.25 -6.08
C ALA A 115 10.91 -9.02 -5.21
N VAL A 116 9.91 -9.09 -4.32
CA VAL A 116 9.63 -8.03 -3.35
C VAL A 116 10.81 -7.82 -2.41
N VAL A 117 11.39 -8.91 -1.88
CA VAL A 117 12.57 -8.86 -1.01
C VAL A 117 13.78 -8.26 -1.74
N GLU A 118 14.04 -8.70 -2.98
CA GLU A 118 15.12 -8.18 -3.82
C GLU A 118 14.93 -6.68 -4.12
N THR A 119 13.68 -6.25 -4.33
CA THR A 119 13.33 -4.85 -4.56
C THR A 119 13.56 -4.02 -3.31
N LEU A 120 13.17 -4.50 -2.13
CA LEU A 120 13.50 -3.85 -0.85
C LEU A 120 15.01 -3.71 -0.66
N TYR A 121 15.75 -4.79 -0.89
CA TYR A 121 17.22 -4.80 -0.75
C TYR A 121 17.92 -3.85 -1.73
N SER A 122 17.39 -3.73 -2.95
CA SER A 122 17.94 -2.84 -3.99
C SER A 122 17.63 -1.37 -3.73
N ASN A 123 16.56 -1.07 -3.00
CA ASN A 123 16.15 0.29 -2.63
C ASN A 123 16.59 0.70 -1.21
N LEU A 124 17.46 -0.07 -0.56
CA LEU A 124 18.02 0.33 0.73
C LEU A 124 18.72 1.68 0.60
N PRO A 125 18.46 2.65 1.51
CA PRO A 125 19.03 3.99 1.46
C PRO A 125 20.50 4.01 1.92
N THR A 126 21.27 2.98 1.60
CA THR A 126 22.68 2.85 1.96
C THR A 126 23.42 1.95 0.99
N ASN A 127 24.67 2.33 0.68
CA ASN A 127 25.61 1.49 -0.07
C ASN A 127 26.61 0.77 0.86
N ASP A 128 26.49 0.94 2.18
CA ASP A 128 27.34 0.29 3.16
C ASP A 128 27.12 -1.24 3.12
N PRO A 129 28.15 -2.04 2.77
CA PRO A 129 28.02 -3.49 2.66
C PRO A 129 27.69 -4.15 4.01
N ASP A 130 28.10 -3.58 5.14
CA ASP A 130 27.80 -4.13 6.46
C ASP A 130 26.34 -3.94 6.83
N LEU A 131 25.78 -2.75 6.60
CA LEU A 131 24.36 -2.50 6.81
C LEU A 131 23.48 -3.36 5.88
N ARG A 132 23.90 -3.56 4.64
CA ARG A 132 23.20 -4.44 3.69
C ARG A 132 23.25 -5.91 4.13
N ARG A 133 24.40 -6.39 4.61
CA ARG A 133 24.53 -7.74 5.21
C ARG A 133 23.66 -7.90 6.45
N GLN A 134 23.64 -6.91 7.34
CA GLN A 134 22.80 -6.91 8.55
C GLN A 134 21.32 -6.97 8.19
N PHE A 135 20.87 -6.21 7.19
CA PHE A 135 19.49 -6.28 6.70
C PHE A 135 19.11 -7.70 6.27
N LEU A 136 19.95 -8.36 5.44
CA LEU A 136 19.69 -9.73 4.99
C LEU A 136 19.69 -10.73 6.16
N ALA A 137 20.64 -10.60 7.08
CA ALA A 137 20.70 -11.46 8.28
C ALA A 137 19.43 -11.33 9.12
N ASN A 138 18.95 -10.11 9.34
CA ASN A 138 17.71 -9.85 10.09
C ASN A 138 16.48 -10.43 9.39
N LEU A 139 16.42 -10.34 8.06
CA LEU A 139 15.33 -10.92 7.28
C LEU A 139 15.30 -12.45 7.42
N ILE A 140 16.46 -13.11 7.30
CA ILE A 140 16.59 -14.57 7.44
C ILE A 140 16.15 -15.03 8.83
N VAL A 141 16.67 -14.40 9.89
CA VAL A 141 16.30 -14.70 11.28
C VAL A 141 14.79 -14.56 11.48
N ARG A 142 14.17 -13.53 10.88
CA ARG A 142 12.71 -13.34 10.99
C ARG A 142 11.92 -14.44 10.29
N ILE A 143 12.35 -14.86 9.11
CA ILE A 143 11.72 -15.96 8.36
C ILE A 143 11.83 -17.28 9.16
N GLU A 144 13.00 -17.57 9.72
CA GLU A 144 13.21 -18.77 10.54
C GLU A 144 12.35 -18.75 11.81
N SER A 145 12.23 -17.59 12.46
CA SER A 145 11.36 -17.42 13.63
C SER A 145 9.89 -17.67 13.30
N ILE A 146 9.40 -17.22 12.14
CA ILE A 146 8.02 -17.49 11.70
C ILE A 146 7.81 -19.00 11.53
N ARG A 147 8.76 -19.69 10.88
CA ARG A 147 8.70 -21.14 10.66
C ARG A 147 8.67 -21.93 11.97
N GLN A 148 9.53 -21.59 12.94
CA GLN A 148 9.54 -22.24 14.26
C GLN A 148 8.22 -22.05 15.02
N ASN A 149 7.59 -20.87 14.90
CA ASN A 149 6.29 -20.62 15.51
C ASN A 149 5.17 -21.46 14.87
N GLU A 150 5.21 -21.68 13.55
CA GLU A 150 4.25 -22.55 12.86
C GLU A 150 4.40 -24.02 13.29
N ASP A 151 5.63 -24.51 13.41
CA ASP A 151 5.91 -25.88 13.87
C ASP A 151 5.47 -26.07 15.33
N GLY A 152 5.73 -25.09 16.20
CA GLY A 152 5.26 -25.08 17.59
C GLY A 152 3.74 -25.06 17.72
N ALA A 153 3.05 -24.28 16.90
CA ALA A 153 1.59 -24.23 16.87
C ALA A 153 0.96 -25.55 16.40
N ARG A 154 1.58 -26.23 15.42
CA ARG A 154 1.15 -27.56 14.95
C ARG A 154 1.33 -28.63 16.03
N HIS A 155 2.39 -28.58 16.82
CA HIS A 155 2.60 -29.52 17.92
C HIS A 155 1.72 -29.24 19.15
N GLY A 156 1.35 -27.99 19.41
CA GLY A 156 0.46 -27.62 20.52
C GLY A 156 -1.01 -27.97 20.30
N THR A 157 -1.50 -27.96 19.05
CA THR A 157 -2.90 -28.28 18.73
C THR A 157 -3.20 -29.78 18.73
N ALA A 158 -2.22 -30.62 18.41
CA ALA A 158 -2.38 -32.08 18.49
C ALA A 158 -2.68 -32.57 19.93
N GLY A 159 -2.05 -31.98 20.95
CA GLY A 159 -2.31 -32.31 22.35
C GLY A 159 -3.62 -31.74 22.93
N PHE A 160 -4.22 -30.73 22.27
CA PHE A 160 -5.48 -30.13 22.72
C PHE A 160 -6.71 -30.91 22.22
N ILE A 161 -6.64 -31.49 21.01
CA ILE A 161 -7.74 -32.29 20.44
C ILE A 161 -7.88 -33.65 21.15
N GLU A 162 -6.78 -34.25 21.63
CA GLU A 162 -6.85 -35.51 22.41
C GLU A 162 -7.42 -35.36 23.83
N ARG A 163 -7.54 -34.14 24.37
CA ARG A 163 -8.12 -33.90 25.71
C ARG A 163 -9.61 -33.62 25.73
N ILE A 164 -10.25 -33.52 24.57
CA ILE A 164 -11.70 -33.39 24.47
C ILE A 164 -12.28 -34.80 24.33
N GLU A 165 -12.20 -35.61 25.40
CA GLU A 165 -13.10 -36.76 25.51
C GLU A 165 -14.55 -36.22 25.51
N PRO A 166 -15.47 -36.80 24.72
CA PRO A 166 -16.86 -36.38 24.77
C PRO A 166 -17.40 -36.67 26.18
N ALA A 167 -17.73 -35.60 26.91
CA ALA A 167 -18.41 -35.71 28.19
C ALA A 167 -19.59 -36.67 28.05
N LYS A 168 -19.57 -37.77 28.81
CA LYS A 168 -20.64 -38.77 28.82
C LYS A 168 -21.98 -38.05 28.99
N ALA A 169 -22.86 -38.21 28.00
CA ALA A 169 -24.19 -37.60 28.03
C ALA A 169 -24.92 -38.04 29.31
N PRO A 170 -25.59 -37.11 30.03
CA PRO A 170 -26.32 -37.45 31.24
C PRO A 170 -27.44 -38.44 30.93
N LYS A 171 -27.52 -39.51 31.71
CA LYS A 171 -28.62 -40.48 31.62
C LYS A 171 -29.92 -39.76 31.95
N VAL A 172 -30.83 -39.72 30.99
CA VAL A 172 -32.21 -39.27 31.20
C VAL A 172 -32.99 -40.47 31.76
N GLU A 173 -33.30 -40.43 33.04
CA GLU A 173 -34.27 -41.36 33.65
C GLU A 173 -35.68 -40.97 33.21
N ARG A 174 -36.48 -41.97 32.83
CA ARG A 174 -37.89 -41.84 32.42
C ARG A 174 -38.80 -42.21 33.57
#